data_AF-A0A1R1F0N5-F1
#
_entry.id   AF-A0A1R1F0N5-F1
#
_cell.length_a   1.000
_cell.length_b   1.000
_cell.length_c   1.000
_cell.angle_alpha   90.00
_cell.angle_beta   90.00
_cell.angle_gamma   90.00
#
_symmetry.space_group_name_H-M   'P 1'
#
loop_
_entity.id
_entity.type
_entity.pdbx_description
1 polymer ?
#
loop_
_entity_poly.entity_id
_entity_poly.type
_entity_poly.pdbx_seq_one_letter_code
_entity_poly.pdbx_strand_id
1 'polypeptide(L)'
;MKKKWFGVLAFILLAATVFAGCGGGNSADGGGESAGSTDVKNESGLKPVELTWYYPLSQLQPDQQKVQDEINKIVKEKINATVKLMPVSIGDYVQKMNTVLAAGEKFDILWTGYMLKPEELVRKGAIQPLDDLLNQYAPELKSDVPQVMWDGLSVDGKIYGIPNQQINGSRYGFIVLKELADKYKLDTTKIKKIEDIEPFLKQIKDNEPDMIPFGIFGTDFINPQVHDDKYWIVPGLDDHFYIKTDDPTYTLQRYPEEELNNFRLASKWYKEGYIYKDAATVKSGDFKGKIAVDYHIVLKPGVEAEVKARNGGHDVVIIPLSNWFSNGYSATTNQSISRTSPNPDRAMMLLNLVNTDKELYNLLCNGLEGVHYEKQSGEYISALPDSRYKPNMDWVFGSVFNSYLKEGQPENVWEETKKINETAEINPVGAFKFNSEPVSTEIANLNAVWGEYKRGLVTGTLDFDETWPVLYGKLKEAGEDKYVEEVKKQFEQFLKDKGLKK
;
A
#
# COMPACT_ATOMS: atom_id res chain seq x y z
N MET A 1 -32.44 53.22 26.26
CA MET A 1 -33.49 52.57 27.07
C MET A 1 -33.01 51.17 27.48
N LYS A 2 -32.94 50.90 28.80
CA LYS A 2 -32.87 49.61 29.53
C LYS A 2 -31.82 48.57 29.05
N LYS A 3 -30.59 48.51 29.58
CA LYS A 3 -30.08 47.86 30.84
C LYS A 3 -30.52 46.40 31.08
N LYS A 4 -29.52 45.49 31.19
CA LYS A 4 -29.25 44.44 32.23
C LYS A 4 -27.93 43.70 31.84
N TRP A 5 -26.78 43.92 32.48
CA TRP A 5 -26.23 43.33 33.75
C TRP A 5 -25.66 41.90 33.58
N PHE A 6 -24.32 41.73 33.65
CA PHE A 6 -23.47 41.27 34.81
C PHE A 6 -23.50 39.73 34.99
N GLY A 7 -22.42 38.96 35.21
CA GLY A 7 -20.96 39.10 35.34
C GLY A 7 -20.34 37.70 35.07
N VAL A 8 -19.10 37.51 34.62
CA VAL A 8 -17.78 37.67 35.27
C VAL A 8 -17.55 36.76 36.52
N LEU A 9 -16.57 35.86 36.34
CA LEU A 9 -15.56 35.33 37.29
C LEU A 9 -15.79 34.04 38.11
N ALA A 10 -14.79 33.15 37.92
CA ALA A 10 -14.03 32.35 38.89
C ALA A 10 -14.66 31.07 39.47
N PHE A 11 -14.01 29.93 39.20
CA PHE A 11 -13.22 29.24 40.25
C PHE A 11 -12.21 28.26 39.62
N ILE A 12 -10.93 28.54 39.87
CA ILE A 12 -9.76 27.68 39.63
C ILE A 12 -9.34 27.14 41.01
N LEU A 13 -8.79 25.91 41.02
CA LEU A 13 -7.97 25.29 42.08
C LEU A 13 -8.68 24.82 43.37
N LEU A 14 -8.62 23.51 43.63
CA LEU A 14 -7.80 23.02 44.74
C LEU A 14 -7.32 21.59 44.51
N ALA A 15 -6.04 21.39 44.80
CA ALA A 15 -5.29 20.15 44.70
C ALA A 15 -5.29 19.36 46.02
N ALA A 16 -5.22 18.03 45.86
CA ALA A 16 -4.38 17.05 46.55
C ALA A 16 -4.21 16.98 48.08
N THR A 17 -4.04 15.71 48.52
CA THR A 17 -3.57 15.14 49.81
C THR A 17 -4.68 14.92 50.84
N VAL A 18 -4.81 13.75 51.51
CA VAL A 18 -3.82 13.02 52.32
C VAL A 18 -4.14 11.50 52.39
N PHE A 19 -3.09 10.71 52.57
CA PHE A 19 -2.99 9.25 52.79
C PHE A 19 -3.26 8.82 54.25
N ALA A 20 -3.50 7.51 54.44
CA ALA A 20 -3.53 6.72 55.70
C ALA A 20 -4.79 6.87 56.57
N GLY A 21 -5.36 5.84 57.21
CA GLY A 21 -4.98 4.45 57.45
C GLY A 21 -5.62 4.01 58.78
N CYS A 22 -6.27 2.83 58.80
CA CYS A 22 -6.67 1.96 59.94
C CYS A 22 -7.79 1.05 59.41
N GLY A 23 -7.79 -0.28 59.52
CA GLY A 23 -7.11 -1.17 60.44
C GLY A 23 -8.15 -2.03 61.16
N GLY A 24 -8.34 -3.27 60.69
CA GLY A 24 -8.67 -4.48 61.48
C GLY A 24 -10.07 -4.67 62.09
N GLY A 25 -10.71 -5.80 61.79
CA GLY A 25 -11.85 -6.31 62.56
C GLY A 25 -12.61 -7.46 61.90
N ASN A 26 -12.12 -8.69 62.12
CA ASN A 26 -12.60 -9.99 61.66
C ASN A 26 -13.97 -10.41 62.28
N SER A 27 -14.88 -10.98 61.48
CA SER A 27 -15.84 -12.02 61.91
C SER A 27 -16.44 -12.75 60.69
N ALA A 28 -16.28 -14.07 60.70
CA ALA A 28 -16.74 -15.04 59.72
C ALA A 28 -18.14 -15.59 60.04
N ASP A 29 -18.91 -15.91 58.99
CA ASP A 29 -19.71 -17.15 58.73
C ASP A 29 -20.63 -16.83 57.53
N GLY A 30 -20.94 -17.68 56.54
CA GLY A 30 -20.64 -19.06 56.25
C GLY A 30 -21.55 -19.52 55.09
N GLY A 31 -21.04 -20.38 54.21
CA GLY A 31 -21.83 -21.35 53.42
C GLY A 31 -22.44 -20.93 52.07
N GLY A 32 -21.94 -21.54 50.99
CA GLY A 32 -22.64 -21.56 49.69
C GLY A 32 -21.78 -22.05 48.51
N GLU A 33 -21.49 -23.34 48.45
CA GLU A 33 -20.93 -24.02 47.27
C GLU A 33 -21.96 -24.11 46.13
N SER A 34 -21.56 -23.78 44.90
CA SER A 34 -21.94 -24.54 43.69
C SER A 34 -21.12 -24.13 42.45
N ALA A 35 -20.44 -25.14 41.90
CA ALA A 35 -20.21 -25.45 40.48
C ALA A 35 -19.50 -24.45 39.54
N GLY A 36 -18.32 -24.88 39.08
CA GLY A 36 -18.06 -24.99 37.64
C GLY A 36 -17.15 -23.93 37.03
N SER A 37 -15.85 -24.17 37.07
CA SER A 37 -15.02 -23.90 35.90
C SER A 37 -13.97 -24.98 35.78
N THR A 38 -14.17 -25.88 34.81
CA THR A 38 -13.08 -26.69 34.27
C THR A 38 -12.08 -25.71 33.68
N ASP A 39 -11.05 -25.37 34.45
CA ASP A 39 -9.81 -24.83 33.93
C ASP A 39 -9.29 -25.84 32.91
N VAL A 40 -9.51 -25.53 31.63
CA VAL A 40 -8.77 -26.14 30.53
C VAL A 40 -7.32 -25.80 30.83
N LYS A 41 -6.55 -26.80 31.27
CA LYS A 41 -5.10 -26.69 31.43
C LYS A 41 -4.55 -26.14 30.13
N ASN A 42 -4.13 -24.88 30.18
CA ASN A 42 -3.45 -24.27 29.07
C ASN A 42 -2.06 -24.89 28.98
N GLU A 43 -1.88 -25.85 28.07
CA GLU A 43 -0.61 -26.57 27.85
C GLU A 43 0.53 -25.63 27.47
N SER A 44 0.22 -24.42 26.98
CA SER A 44 1.22 -23.41 26.60
C SER A 44 1.78 -22.59 27.77
N GLY A 45 1.11 -22.55 28.93
CA GLY A 45 1.49 -21.66 30.04
C GLY A 45 1.32 -20.16 29.77
N LEU A 46 0.73 -19.78 28.63
CA LEU A 46 0.59 -18.38 28.20
C LEU A 46 -0.69 -17.75 28.79
N LYS A 47 -0.69 -16.46 29.15
CA LYS A 47 -1.91 -15.81 29.65
C LYS A 47 -2.88 -15.51 28.49
N PRO A 48 -4.21 -15.65 28.71
CA PRO A 48 -5.18 -15.26 27.70
C PRO A 48 -5.16 -13.74 27.52
N VAL A 49 -5.04 -13.28 26.27
CA VAL A 49 -5.07 -11.86 25.92
C VAL A 49 -5.90 -11.63 24.67
N GLU A 50 -6.48 -10.43 24.53
CA GLU A 50 -7.14 -9.97 23.31
C GLU A 50 -6.25 -8.92 22.63
N LEU A 51 -5.90 -9.18 21.37
CA LEU A 51 -5.12 -8.30 20.50
C LEU A 51 -6.04 -7.38 19.70
N THR A 52 -5.62 -6.14 19.44
CA THR A 52 -6.33 -5.22 18.53
C THR A 52 -5.51 -4.96 17.27
N TRP A 53 -6.10 -5.17 16.09
CA TRP A 53 -5.41 -5.01 14.80
C TRP A 53 -6.16 -4.07 13.85
N TYR A 54 -5.57 -2.90 13.56
CA TYR A 54 -6.08 -1.94 12.60
C TYR A 54 -5.51 -2.12 11.19
N TYR A 55 -6.37 -2.21 10.17
CA TYR A 55 -5.94 -2.36 8.78
C TYR A 55 -6.94 -1.74 7.78
N PRO A 56 -6.48 -1.31 6.60
CA PRO A 56 -7.34 -0.74 5.57
C PRO A 56 -8.08 -1.83 4.76
N LEU A 57 -9.33 -1.56 4.38
CA LEU A 57 -10.07 -2.31 3.36
C LEU A 57 -10.81 -1.37 2.40
N SER A 58 -10.93 -1.76 1.14
CA SER A 58 -11.69 -1.01 0.12
C SER A 58 -13.19 -1.06 0.41
N GLN A 59 -13.65 -2.18 0.99
CA GLN A 59 -15.04 -2.37 1.44
C GLN A 59 -15.03 -3.13 2.75
N LEU A 60 -15.86 -2.68 3.70
CA LEU A 60 -16.08 -3.43 4.94
C LEU A 60 -16.96 -4.65 4.63
N GLN A 61 -16.62 -5.79 5.24
CA GLN A 61 -17.24 -7.07 4.92
C GLN A 61 -18.41 -7.37 5.87
N PRO A 62 -19.63 -7.64 5.37
CA PRO A 62 -20.77 -7.97 6.21
C PRO A 62 -20.53 -9.17 7.14
N ASP A 63 -19.79 -10.18 6.69
CA ASP A 63 -19.49 -11.38 7.47
C ASP A 63 -18.13 -11.29 8.22
N GLN A 64 -17.57 -10.08 8.41
CA GLN A 64 -16.29 -9.87 9.11
C GLN A 64 -16.24 -10.54 10.49
N GLN A 65 -17.32 -10.44 11.28
CA GLN A 65 -17.36 -11.05 12.62
C GLN A 65 -17.32 -12.58 12.55
N LYS A 66 -18.05 -13.20 11.60
CA LYS A 66 -18.05 -14.65 11.41
C LYS A 66 -16.64 -15.17 11.07
N VAL A 67 -15.92 -14.46 10.20
CA VAL A 67 -14.53 -14.78 9.87
C VAL A 67 -13.62 -14.59 11.08
N GLN A 68 -13.78 -13.48 11.83
CA GLN A 68 -13.01 -13.24 13.05
C GLN A 68 -13.19 -14.34 14.10
N ASP A 69 -14.40 -14.86 14.25
CA ASP A 69 -14.70 -15.93 15.22
C ASP A 69 -13.96 -17.23 14.88
N GLU A 70 -13.86 -17.61 13.60
CA GLU A 70 -13.05 -18.76 13.17
C GLU A 70 -11.55 -18.51 13.31
N ILE A 71 -11.07 -17.31 12.95
CA ILE A 71 -9.68 -16.89 13.20
C ILE A 71 -9.34 -17.04 14.69
N ASN A 72 -10.24 -16.61 15.57
CA ASN A 72 -10.01 -16.66 17.01
C ASN A 72 -9.93 -18.08 17.57
N LYS A 73 -10.49 -19.10 16.91
CA LYS A 73 -10.28 -20.49 17.31
C LYS A 73 -8.82 -20.89 17.10
N ILE A 74 -8.27 -20.64 15.91
CA ILE A 74 -6.89 -20.96 15.55
C ILE A 74 -5.91 -20.17 16.42
N VAL A 75 -6.13 -18.86 16.56
CA VAL A 75 -5.24 -17.99 17.37
C VAL A 75 -5.28 -18.40 18.85
N LYS A 76 -6.44 -18.78 19.38
CA LYS A 76 -6.55 -19.24 20.76
C LYS A 76 -5.87 -20.59 20.97
N GLU A 77 -6.02 -21.52 20.04
CA GLU A 77 -5.33 -22.81 20.11
C GLU A 77 -3.81 -22.65 20.08
N LYS A 78 -3.29 -21.85 19.14
CA LYS A 78 -1.85 -21.77 18.89
C LYS A 78 -1.11 -20.88 19.88
N ILE A 79 -1.71 -19.77 20.30
CA ILE A 79 -1.01 -18.76 21.13
C ILE A 79 -1.83 -18.29 22.33
N ASN A 80 -2.94 -18.96 22.66
CA ASN A 80 -3.86 -18.57 23.74
C ASN A 80 -4.24 -17.09 23.69
N ALA A 81 -4.53 -16.57 22.50
CA ALA A 81 -5.00 -15.21 22.31
C ALA A 81 -6.24 -15.15 21.42
N THR A 82 -6.95 -14.03 21.46
CA THR A 82 -7.93 -13.64 20.43
C THR A 82 -7.46 -12.36 19.76
N VAL A 83 -7.99 -12.07 18.58
CA VAL A 83 -7.82 -10.82 17.86
C VAL A 83 -9.17 -10.18 17.59
N LYS A 84 -9.23 -8.89 17.88
CA LYS A 84 -10.25 -7.96 17.46
C LYS A 84 -9.76 -7.24 16.22
N LEU A 85 -10.35 -7.59 15.08
CA LEU A 85 -10.06 -7.00 13.79
C LEU A 85 -10.77 -5.65 13.68
N MET A 86 -10.01 -4.61 13.34
CA MET A 86 -10.46 -3.24 13.20
C MET A 86 -10.28 -2.78 11.75
N PRO A 87 -11.03 -3.34 10.78
CA PRO A 87 -10.98 -2.87 9.41
C PRO A 87 -11.48 -1.43 9.34
N VAL A 88 -10.80 -0.62 8.55
CA VAL A 88 -11.19 0.77 8.27
C VAL A 88 -11.27 0.93 6.77
N SER A 89 -12.26 1.70 6.29
CA SER A 89 -12.32 2.09 4.88
C SER A 89 -10.98 2.71 4.45
N ILE A 90 -10.46 2.29 3.30
CA ILE A 90 -9.14 2.70 2.80
C ILE A 90 -9.02 4.23 2.70
N GLY A 91 -10.11 4.92 2.32
CA GLY A 91 -10.14 6.37 2.22
C GLY A 91 -10.06 7.10 3.57
N ASP A 92 -10.46 6.43 4.65
CA ASP A 92 -10.50 7.01 6.00
C ASP A 92 -9.32 6.56 6.87
N TYR A 93 -8.52 5.60 6.39
CA TYR A 93 -7.51 4.91 7.19
C TYR A 93 -6.48 5.87 7.79
N VAL A 94 -5.91 6.77 6.99
CA VAL A 94 -4.88 7.73 7.44
C VAL A 94 -5.43 8.64 8.53
N GLN A 95 -6.62 9.21 8.33
CA GLN A 95 -7.23 10.11 9.31
C GLN A 95 -7.56 9.38 10.61
N LYS A 96 -8.12 8.17 10.51
CA LYS A 96 -8.47 7.34 11.67
C LYS A 96 -7.21 7.00 12.47
N MET A 97 -6.16 6.50 11.82
CA MET A 97 -4.93 6.11 12.50
C MET A 97 -4.19 7.29 13.10
N ASN A 98 -4.14 8.45 12.43
CA ASN A 98 -3.57 9.66 13.02
C ASN A 98 -4.30 10.06 14.30
N THR A 99 -5.63 9.90 14.35
CA THR A 99 -6.43 10.17 15.56
C THR A 99 -6.12 9.18 16.68
N VAL A 100 -6.11 7.88 16.37
CA VAL A 100 -5.82 6.79 17.33
C VAL A 100 -4.42 6.96 17.93
N LEU A 101 -3.41 7.26 17.09
CA LEU A 101 -2.04 7.46 17.49
C LEU A 101 -1.86 8.74 18.32
N ALA A 102 -2.46 9.86 17.91
CA ALA A 102 -2.38 11.13 18.65
C ALA A 102 -3.05 11.06 20.03
N ALA A 103 -4.11 10.24 20.16
CA ALA A 103 -4.79 10.00 21.43
C ALA A 103 -4.01 9.07 22.38
N GLY A 104 -2.96 8.40 21.90
CA GLY A 104 -2.21 7.41 22.68
C GLY A 104 -3.07 6.20 23.07
N GLU A 105 -4.06 5.85 22.25
CA GLU A 105 -4.90 4.68 22.49
C GLU A 105 -4.06 3.40 22.55
N LYS A 106 -4.46 2.44 23.39
CA LYS A 106 -3.80 1.13 23.46
C LYS A 106 -4.37 0.21 22.38
N PHE A 107 -3.50 -0.26 21.50
CA PHE A 107 -3.78 -1.28 20.49
C PHE A 107 -2.47 -1.97 20.13
N ASP A 108 -2.54 -3.09 19.42
CA ASP A 108 -1.36 -3.96 19.23
C ASP A 108 -0.73 -3.80 17.86
N ILE A 109 -1.52 -4.02 16.80
CA ILE A 109 -1.01 -4.09 15.42
C ILE A 109 -1.69 -3.02 14.57
N LEU A 110 -0.90 -2.39 13.70
CA LEU A 110 -1.41 -1.56 12.60
C LEU A 110 -0.72 -1.89 11.28
N TRP A 111 -1.49 -1.81 10.20
CA TRP A 111 -0.93 -1.74 8.87
C TRP A 111 -0.13 -0.44 8.70
N THR A 112 1.03 -0.55 8.07
CA THR A 112 1.91 0.57 7.75
C THR A 112 2.41 0.43 6.32
N GLY A 113 2.87 1.52 5.74
CA GLY A 113 3.45 1.52 4.41
C GLY A 113 3.11 2.78 3.64
N TYR A 114 2.67 2.67 2.39
CA TYR A 114 2.51 3.85 1.53
C TYR A 114 1.53 4.90 2.06
N MET A 115 0.49 4.49 2.81
CA MET A 115 -0.46 5.43 3.44
C MET A 115 0.02 5.98 4.78
N LEU A 116 0.78 5.17 5.54
CA LEU A 116 1.30 5.50 6.87
C LEU A 116 2.76 5.10 6.92
N LYS A 117 3.64 6.02 6.51
CA LYS A 117 5.06 5.75 6.30
C LYS A 117 5.73 5.32 7.62
N PRO A 118 6.36 4.14 7.68
CA PRO A 118 7.01 3.65 8.89
C PRO A 118 8.02 4.65 9.47
N GLU A 119 8.88 5.22 8.63
CA GLU A 119 9.88 6.23 8.99
C GLU A 119 9.30 7.43 9.75
N GLU A 120 8.14 7.96 9.32
CA GLU A 120 7.47 9.05 10.02
C GLU A 120 6.94 8.59 11.38
N LEU A 121 6.40 7.38 11.46
CA LEU A 121 5.88 6.80 12.71
C LEU A 121 7.01 6.53 13.71
N VAL A 122 8.20 6.11 13.24
CA VAL A 122 9.40 5.95 14.07
C VAL A 122 9.81 7.27 14.67
N ARG A 123 9.93 8.33 13.85
CA ARG A 123 10.29 9.68 14.29
C ARG A 123 9.28 10.25 15.29
N LYS A 124 7.99 9.95 15.12
CA LYS A 124 6.90 10.30 16.07
C LYS A 124 6.88 9.42 17.33
N GLY A 125 7.66 8.34 17.39
CA GLY A 125 7.64 7.38 18.51
C GLY A 125 6.38 6.51 18.59
N ALA A 126 5.61 6.41 17.50
CA ALA A 126 4.32 5.73 17.45
C ALA A 126 4.41 4.20 17.37
N ILE A 127 5.51 3.66 16.84
CA ILE A 127 5.77 2.22 16.70
C ILE A 127 7.05 1.81 17.42
N GLN A 128 7.18 0.52 17.76
CA GLN A 128 8.31 -0.01 18.53
C GLN A 128 9.27 -0.85 17.66
N PRO A 129 10.58 -0.89 18.00
CA PRO A 129 11.51 -1.77 17.31
C PRO A 129 11.13 -3.24 17.53
N LEU A 130 11.36 -4.07 16.52
CA LEU A 130 10.87 -5.44 16.46
C LEU A 130 11.99 -6.49 16.59
N ASP A 131 13.26 -6.09 16.57
CA ASP A 131 14.40 -7.02 16.50
C ASP A 131 14.35 -8.15 17.55
N ASP A 132 14.16 -7.81 18.82
CA ASP A 132 14.13 -8.79 19.92
C ASP A 132 12.88 -9.67 19.85
N LEU A 133 11.73 -9.07 19.53
CA LEU A 133 10.47 -9.79 19.36
C LEU A 133 10.56 -10.78 18.19
N LEU A 134 11.12 -10.35 17.07
CA LEU A 134 11.29 -11.15 15.85
C LEU A 134 12.20 -12.35 16.12
N ASN A 135 13.33 -12.12 16.80
CA ASN A 135 14.27 -13.19 17.17
C ASN A 135 13.64 -14.22 18.11
N GLN A 136 12.82 -13.78 19.06
CA GLN A 136 12.28 -14.64 20.10
C GLN A 136 11.00 -15.36 19.69
N TYR A 137 10.12 -14.69 18.94
CA TYR A 137 8.75 -15.14 18.71
C TYR A 137 8.41 -15.40 17.23
N ALA A 138 9.28 -15.02 16.30
CA ALA A 138 9.04 -15.17 14.87
C ALA A 138 10.29 -15.59 14.05
N PRO A 139 11.07 -16.60 14.50
CA PRO A 139 12.28 -17.01 13.80
C PRO A 139 12.02 -17.63 12.42
N GLU A 140 10.88 -18.30 12.24
CA GLU A 140 10.45 -18.88 10.96
C GLU A 140 10.20 -17.77 9.93
N LEU A 141 9.34 -16.80 10.27
CA LEU A 141 9.11 -15.60 9.48
C LEU A 141 10.42 -14.86 9.16
N LYS A 142 11.29 -14.69 10.17
CA LYS A 142 12.59 -14.03 9.97
C LYS A 142 13.43 -14.71 8.90
N SER A 143 13.42 -16.04 8.87
CA SER A 143 14.18 -16.84 7.92
C SER A 143 13.57 -16.88 6.52
N ASP A 144 12.25 -16.78 6.40
CA ASP A 144 11.55 -16.81 5.10
C ASP A 144 11.67 -15.49 4.33
N VAL A 145 11.72 -14.36 5.05
CA VAL A 145 11.82 -13.03 4.43
C VAL A 145 13.25 -12.73 3.94
N PRO A 146 13.43 -12.34 2.66
CA PRO A 146 14.73 -11.95 2.13
C PRO A 146 15.34 -10.71 2.82
N GLN A 147 16.67 -10.70 2.99
CA GLN A 147 17.40 -9.64 3.68
C GLN A 147 17.12 -8.23 3.13
N VAL A 148 16.96 -8.09 1.80
CA VAL A 148 16.65 -6.80 1.15
C VAL A 148 15.35 -6.18 1.68
N MET A 149 14.39 -6.99 2.13
CA MET A 149 13.14 -6.49 2.73
C MET A 149 13.38 -5.97 4.15
N TRP A 150 14.18 -6.69 4.95
CA TRP A 150 14.58 -6.24 6.28
C TRP A 150 15.39 -4.94 6.22
N ASP A 151 16.28 -4.81 5.24
CA ASP A 151 17.05 -3.59 5.01
C ASP A 151 16.13 -2.42 4.64
N GLY A 152 15.12 -2.66 3.79
CA GLY A 152 14.12 -1.66 3.39
C GLY A 152 13.19 -1.20 4.53
N LEU A 153 13.02 -2.03 5.56
CA LEU A 153 12.21 -1.77 6.76
C LEU A 153 13.01 -1.21 7.94
N SER A 154 14.33 -1.09 7.78
CA SER A 154 15.20 -0.61 8.83
C SER A 154 15.25 0.91 8.88
N VAL A 155 15.02 1.47 10.07
CA VAL A 155 15.18 2.90 10.35
C VAL A 155 16.21 3.02 11.46
N ASP A 156 17.29 3.76 11.23
CA ASP A 156 18.43 3.91 12.16
C ASP A 156 18.98 2.56 12.70
N GLY A 157 19.00 1.53 11.86
CA GLY A 157 19.54 0.20 12.20
C GLY A 157 18.63 -0.69 13.04
N LYS A 158 17.34 -0.38 13.15
CA LYS A 158 16.32 -1.21 13.80
C LYS A 158 15.16 -1.52 12.87
N ILE A 159 14.59 -2.71 12.98
CA ILE A 159 13.44 -3.14 12.18
C ILE A 159 12.16 -2.67 12.87
N TYR A 160 11.26 -2.02 12.13
CA TYR A 160 10.01 -1.47 12.68
C TYR A 160 8.73 -2.06 12.08
N GLY A 161 8.84 -2.91 11.05
CA GLY A 161 7.70 -3.55 10.42
C GLY A 161 7.99 -4.99 10.01
N ILE A 162 6.93 -5.75 9.80
CA ILE A 162 6.91 -7.08 9.20
C ILE A 162 6.41 -6.93 7.76
N PRO A 163 7.20 -7.32 6.76
CA PRO A 163 6.81 -7.14 5.36
C PRO A 163 5.66 -8.09 4.99
N ASN A 164 4.68 -7.57 4.27
CA ASN A 164 3.78 -8.45 3.52
C ASN A 164 4.54 -8.87 2.26
N GLN A 165 5.01 -10.12 2.23
CA GLN A 165 5.75 -10.62 1.08
C GLN A 165 4.83 -10.77 -0.14
N GLN A 166 5.21 -10.11 -1.23
CA GLN A 166 4.46 -10.07 -2.48
C GLN A 166 5.41 -9.71 -3.63
N ILE A 167 4.86 -9.42 -4.82
CA ILE A 167 5.64 -8.90 -5.93
C ILE A 167 6.38 -7.61 -5.52
N ASN A 168 7.71 -7.65 -5.61
CA ASN A 168 8.64 -6.54 -5.38
C ASN A 168 9.35 -6.12 -6.69
N GLY A 169 9.11 -6.86 -7.77
CA GLY A 169 9.44 -6.45 -9.13
C GLY A 169 8.30 -5.62 -9.74
N SER A 170 8.67 -4.57 -10.46
CA SER A 170 7.80 -3.78 -11.30
C SER A 170 8.14 -4.05 -12.76
N ARG A 171 7.12 -3.92 -13.61
CA ARG A 171 7.23 -4.04 -15.06
C ARG A 171 6.03 -3.31 -15.62
N TYR A 172 6.27 -2.36 -16.52
CA TYR A 172 5.19 -1.55 -17.06
C TYR A 172 4.83 -1.95 -18.49
N GLY A 173 3.65 -1.55 -18.90
CA GLY A 173 3.16 -1.71 -20.26
C GLY A 173 1.66 -1.62 -20.36
N PHE A 174 1.11 -2.20 -21.42
CA PHE A 174 -0.31 -2.12 -21.71
C PHE A 174 -1.08 -3.36 -21.31
N ILE A 175 -2.32 -3.13 -20.89
CA ILE A 175 -3.38 -4.13 -20.74
C ILE A 175 -4.40 -3.83 -21.83
N VAL A 176 -4.58 -4.75 -22.77
CA VAL A 176 -5.42 -4.55 -23.96
C VAL A 176 -6.60 -5.51 -23.95
N LEU A 177 -7.80 -5.03 -24.25
CA LEU A 177 -8.98 -5.88 -24.36
C LEU A 177 -8.81 -6.88 -25.52
N LYS A 178 -8.83 -8.18 -25.20
CA LYS A 178 -8.43 -9.23 -26.14
C LYS A 178 -9.31 -9.28 -27.39
N GLU A 179 -10.61 -9.09 -27.23
CA GLU A 179 -11.56 -9.11 -28.35
C GLU A 179 -11.24 -8.05 -29.42
N LEU A 180 -10.78 -6.86 -28.99
CA LEU A 180 -10.39 -5.78 -29.89
C LEU A 180 -9.01 -6.03 -30.50
N ALA A 181 -8.06 -6.52 -29.71
CA ALA A 181 -6.74 -6.90 -30.22
C ALA A 181 -6.85 -7.97 -31.32
N ASP A 182 -7.69 -8.99 -31.12
CA ASP A 182 -7.93 -10.06 -32.09
C ASP A 182 -8.70 -9.55 -33.32
N LYS A 183 -9.78 -8.76 -33.12
CA LYS A 183 -10.60 -8.18 -34.21
C LYS A 183 -9.77 -7.37 -35.19
N TYR A 184 -8.85 -6.56 -34.68
CA TYR A 184 -8.00 -5.67 -35.47
C TYR A 184 -6.60 -6.23 -35.75
N LYS A 185 -6.33 -7.47 -35.32
CA LYS A 185 -5.05 -8.17 -35.55
C LYS A 185 -3.85 -7.36 -35.03
N LEU A 186 -3.96 -6.86 -33.81
CA LEU A 186 -2.91 -6.09 -33.16
C LEU A 186 -1.62 -6.92 -33.06
N ASP A 187 -0.57 -6.45 -33.71
CA ASP A 187 0.75 -7.07 -33.63
C ASP A 187 1.49 -6.56 -32.38
N THR A 188 1.28 -7.26 -31.26
CA THR A 188 1.85 -6.87 -29.96
C THR A 188 3.38 -6.87 -29.95
N THR A 189 4.02 -7.58 -30.88
CA THR A 189 5.49 -7.65 -30.96
C THR A 189 6.13 -6.36 -31.45
N LYS A 190 5.37 -5.49 -32.13
CA LYS A 190 5.83 -4.19 -32.64
C LYS A 190 5.74 -3.06 -31.64
N ILE A 191 5.06 -3.26 -30.51
CA ILE A 191 4.88 -2.23 -29.50
C ILE A 191 6.06 -2.33 -28.52
N LYS A 192 6.92 -1.32 -28.51
CA LYS A 192 8.15 -1.24 -27.69
C LYS A 192 8.22 -0.01 -26.82
N LYS A 193 7.47 1.03 -27.16
CA LYS A 193 7.32 2.26 -26.38
C LYS A 193 5.87 2.71 -26.36
N ILE A 194 5.56 3.69 -25.52
CA ILE A 194 4.19 4.12 -25.26
C ILE A 194 3.49 4.57 -26.56
N GLU A 195 4.20 5.27 -27.44
CA GLU A 195 3.64 5.83 -28.67
C GLU A 195 3.28 4.78 -29.73
N ASP A 196 3.88 3.59 -29.68
CA ASP A 196 3.66 2.55 -30.69
C ASP A 196 2.23 2.00 -30.70
N ILE A 197 1.46 2.20 -29.61
CA ILE A 197 0.05 1.81 -29.52
C ILE A 197 -0.88 2.79 -30.24
N GLU A 198 -0.43 4.01 -30.54
CA GLU A 198 -1.27 5.10 -31.06
C GLU A 198 -2.09 4.74 -32.31
N PRO A 199 -1.55 4.02 -33.33
CA PRO A 199 -2.34 3.59 -34.48
C PRO A 199 -3.55 2.72 -34.10
N PHE A 200 -3.40 1.89 -33.06
CA PHE A 200 -4.49 1.06 -32.55
C PHE A 200 -5.52 1.91 -31.80
N LEU A 201 -5.09 2.89 -30.99
CA LEU A 201 -6.00 3.85 -30.33
C LEU A 201 -6.86 4.59 -31.36
N LYS A 202 -6.25 5.04 -32.46
CA LYS A 202 -6.97 5.64 -33.58
C LYS A 202 -8.00 4.69 -34.18
N GLN A 203 -7.63 3.43 -34.41
CA GLN A 203 -8.53 2.44 -34.98
C GLN A 203 -9.74 2.16 -34.08
N ILE A 204 -9.54 2.09 -32.77
CA ILE A 204 -10.64 1.97 -31.80
C ILE A 204 -11.51 3.22 -31.84
N LYS A 205 -10.91 4.42 -31.84
CA LYS A 205 -11.65 5.68 -31.90
C LYS A 205 -12.56 5.78 -33.13
N ASP A 206 -12.06 5.36 -34.29
CA ASP A 206 -12.78 5.48 -35.56
C ASP A 206 -13.90 4.43 -35.69
N ASN A 207 -13.75 3.26 -35.06
CA ASN A 207 -14.60 2.09 -35.36
C ASN A 207 -15.38 1.51 -34.17
N GLU A 208 -15.06 1.89 -32.93
CA GLU A 208 -15.69 1.39 -31.70
C GLU A 208 -16.23 2.56 -30.86
N PRO A 209 -17.36 3.18 -31.26
CA PRO A 209 -17.85 4.42 -30.65
C PRO A 209 -18.25 4.29 -29.18
N ASP A 210 -18.56 3.08 -28.71
CA ASP A 210 -18.92 2.79 -27.32
C ASP A 210 -17.71 2.50 -26.41
N MET A 211 -16.50 2.44 -26.99
CA MET A 211 -15.27 2.15 -26.29
C MET A 211 -14.46 3.42 -26.02
N ILE A 212 -13.76 3.43 -24.88
CA ILE A 212 -12.71 4.39 -24.57
C ILE A 212 -11.41 3.82 -25.11
N PRO A 213 -10.75 4.46 -26.11
CA PRO A 213 -9.51 3.95 -26.68
C PRO A 213 -8.40 3.80 -25.64
N PHE A 214 -8.16 4.82 -24.83
CA PHE A 214 -7.10 4.82 -23.80
C PHE A 214 -7.63 5.23 -22.43
N GLY A 215 -7.51 4.32 -21.47
CA GLY A 215 -7.98 4.50 -20.10
C GLY A 215 -6.97 5.24 -19.23
N ILE A 216 -7.16 6.56 -19.12
CA ILE A 216 -6.42 7.41 -18.17
C ILE A 216 -7.41 8.31 -17.45
N PHE A 217 -7.41 8.29 -16.12
CA PHE A 217 -8.45 8.92 -15.30
C PHE A 217 -7.85 9.55 -14.04
N GLY A 218 -8.45 10.64 -13.57
CA GLY A 218 -8.08 11.28 -12.31
C GLY A 218 -6.59 11.64 -12.24
N THR A 219 -5.84 10.93 -11.39
CA THR A 219 -4.40 11.14 -11.18
C THR A 219 -3.54 9.99 -11.68
N ASP A 220 -4.14 9.03 -12.40
CA ASP A 220 -3.48 7.82 -12.89
C ASP A 220 -2.61 8.19 -14.11
N PHE A 221 -1.40 8.65 -13.85
CA PHE A 221 -0.51 9.14 -14.90
C PHE A 221 0.11 7.98 -15.68
N ILE A 222 0.30 8.18 -16.99
CA ILE A 222 1.29 7.40 -17.76
C ILE A 222 2.65 7.86 -17.25
N ASN A 223 3.01 7.36 -16.08
CA ASN A 223 4.21 7.76 -15.44
C ASN A 223 5.23 6.68 -15.67
N PRO A 224 6.29 6.95 -16.45
CA PRO A 224 7.47 6.14 -16.39
C PRO A 224 8.18 6.35 -15.03
N GLN A 225 7.51 6.24 -13.86
CA GLN A 225 8.13 6.13 -12.51
C GLN A 225 8.97 4.86 -12.37
N VAL A 226 9.33 4.29 -13.50
CA VAL A 226 9.66 2.94 -13.75
C VAL A 226 10.85 3.03 -14.66
N HIS A 227 11.90 2.37 -14.20
CA HIS A 227 13.11 2.15 -14.96
C HIS A 227 12.81 1.89 -16.44
N ASP A 228 13.17 2.84 -17.29
CA ASP A 228 13.26 2.61 -18.72
C ASP A 228 14.74 2.48 -19.10
N ASP A 229 15.03 2.41 -20.40
CA ASP A 229 16.42 2.26 -20.86
C ASP A 229 17.32 3.47 -20.50
N LYS A 230 16.76 4.60 -20.05
CA LYS A 230 17.47 5.88 -19.86
C LYS A 230 17.46 6.39 -18.43
N TYR A 231 16.40 6.17 -17.66
CA TYR A 231 16.22 6.77 -16.35
C TYR A 231 15.78 5.76 -15.29
N TRP A 232 16.35 5.91 -14.10
CA TRP A 232 15.73 5.46 -12.85
C TRP A 232 15.04 6.64 -12.18
N ILE A 233 13.87 6.40 -11.61
CA ILE A 233 13.30 7.32 -10.61
C ILE A 233 14.10 7.24 -9.31
N VAL A 234 14.17 8.33 -8.56
CA VAL A 234 14.67 8.33 -7.18
C VAL A 234 13.49 8.14 -6.22
N PRO A 235 13.35 6.98 -5.56
CA PRO A 235 12.19 6.68 -4.75
C PRO A 235 12.13 7.51 -3.47
N GLY A 236 10.91 7.67 -2.92
CA GLY A 236 10.68 8.36 -1.64
C GLY A 236 10.59 9.88 -1.71
N LEU A 237 10.57 10.44 -2.92
CA LEU A 237 10.41 11.88 -3.19
C LEU A 237 9.00 12.18 -3.75
N ASP A 238 8.86 13.27 -4.52
CA ASP A 238 7.61 13.71 -5.16
C ASP A 238 7.43 13.17 -6.59
N ASP A 239 8.12 12.08 -6.91
CA ASP A 239 8.11 11.37 -8.19
C ASP A 239 8.55 12.15 -9.44
N HIS A 240 9.35 13.19 -9.23
CA HIS A 240 9.81 14.10 -10.26
C HIS A 240 11.34 14.28 -10.21
N PHE A 241 12.04 13.27 -9.65
CA PHE A 241 13.49 13.19 -9.57
C PHE A 241 13.98 11.88 -10.16
N TYR A 242 15.01 11.97 -11.00
CA TYR A 242 15.55 10.85 -11.75
C TYR A 242 17.08 10.85 -11.72
N ILE A 243 17.67 9.72 -12.04
CA ILE A 243 19.08 9.57 -12.42
C ILE A 243 19.11 8.85 -13.76
N LYS A 244 20.17 9.04 -14.56
CA LYS A 244 20.31 8.25 -15.79
C LYS A 244 20.81 6.84 -15.47
N THR A 245 20.36 5.85 -16.23
CA THR A 245 20.78 4.44 -16.14
C THR A 245 22.26 4.26 -16.50
N ASP A 246 22.77 5.10 -17.40
CA ASP A 246 24.15 5.05 -17.92
C ASP A 246 25.11 6.06 -17.27
N ASP A 247 24.65 6.85 -16.27
CA ASP A 247 25.47 7.84 -15.57
C ASP A 247 26.04 7.26 -14.25
N PRO A 248 27.33 6.89 -14.20
CA PRO A 248 27.95 6.35 -12.99
C PRO A 248 28.09 7.39 -11.85
N THR A 249 27.82 8.67 -12.13
CA THR A 249 27.88 9.73 -11.12
C THR A 249 26.55 9.93 -10.40
N TYR A 250 25.48 9.27 -10.86
CA TYR A 250 24.13 9.36 -10.32
C TYR A 250 23.63 10.80 -10.24
N THR A 251 23.84 11.61 -11.28
CA THR A 251 23.43 13.03 -11.24
C THR A 251 21.91 13.16 -11.25
N LEU A 252 21.36 13.80 -10.20
CA LEU A 252 19.92 14.09 -10.10
C LEU A 252 19.43 14.98 -11.25
N GLN A 253 18.36 14.52 -11.89
CA GLN A 253 17.57 15.22 -12.89
C GLN A 253 16.22 15.58 -12.29
N ARG A 254 15.82 16.84 -12.40
CA ARG A 254 14.51 17.36 -11.99
C ARG A 254 13.72 17.69 -13.25
N TYR A 255 12.56 17.06 -13.45
CA TYR A 255 11.74 17.23 -14.66
C TYR A 255 12.49 16.99 -15.98
N PRO A 256 13.08 15.81 -16.21
CA PRO A 256 13.71 15.52 -17.50
C PRO A 256 12.68 15.61 -18.64
N GLU A 257 13.11 16.02 -19.84
CA GLU A 257 12.22 16.23 -21.00
C GLU A 257 11.37 14.99 -21.35
N GLU A 258 11.88 13.79 -21.07
CA GLU A 258 11.14 12.53 -21.27
C GLU A 258 9.89 12.43 -20.40
N GLU A 259 9.99 12.88 -19.15
CA GLU A 259 8.84 12.97 -18.26
C GLU A 259 7.81 13.98 -18.80
N LEU A 260 8.29 15.17 -19.19
CA LEU A 260 7.46 16.24 -19.74
C LEU A 260 6.76 15.81 -21.04
N ASN A 261 7.42 14.99 -21.86
CA ASN A 261 6.84 14.42 -23.08
C ASN A 261 5.64 13.52 -22.81
N ASN A 262 5.54 12.85 -21.65
CA ASN A 262 4.36 12.03 -21.34
C ASN A 262 3.12 12.89 -21.09
N PHE A 263 3.28 14.05 -20.44
CA PHE A 263 2.18 15.01 -20.30
C PHE A 263 1.79 15.60 -21.66
N ARG A 264 2.78 15.90 -22.52
CA ARG A 264 2.53 16.35 -23.89
C ARG A 264 1.79 15.30 -24.72
N LEU A 265 2.14 14.03 -24.56
CA LEU A 265 1.48 12.90 -25.21
C LEU A 265 0.03 12.75 -24.73
N ALA A 266 -0.20 12.84 -23.42
CA ALA A 266 -1.56 12.84 -22.86
C ALA A 266 -2.40 13.99 -23.45
N SER A 267 -1.83 15.20 -23.53
CA SER A 267 -2.50 16.35 -24.17
C SER A 267 -2.85 16.09 -25.63
N LYS A 268 -1.92 15.51 -26.41
CA LYS A 268 -2.17 15.11 -27.80
C LYS A 268 -3.32 14.10 -27.90
N TRP A 269 -3.23 12.99 -27.15
CA TRP A 269 -4.25 11.93 -27.18
C TRP A 269 -5.62 12.39 -26.67
N TYR A 270 -5.66 13.37 -25.76
CA TYR A 270 -6.91 14.02 -25.37
C TYR A 270 -7.53 14.80 -26.54
N LYS A 271 -6.75 15.63 -27.24
CA LYS A 271 -7.21 16.40 -28.41
C LYS A 271 -7.67 15.49 -29.56
N GLU A 272 -7.01 14.35 -29.75
CA GLU A 272 -7.38 13.33 -30.74
C GLU A 272 -8.60 12.49 -30.31
N GLY A 273 -9.07 12.66 -29.07
CA GLY A 273 -10.27 12.02 -28.53
C GLY A 273 -10.06 10.55 -28.15
N TYR A 274 -8.82 10.13 -27.92
CA TYR A 274 -8.47 8.79 -27.43
C TYR A 274 -8.71 8.66 -25.92
N ILE A 275 -8.58 9.77 -25.19
CA ILE A 275 -8.86 9.87 -23.76
C ILE A 275 -10.29 10.36 -23.57
N TYR A 276 -10.97 9.84 -22.54
CA TYR A 276 -12.34 10.24 -22.23
C TYR A 276 -12.41 11.75 -21.89
N LYS A 277 -13.40 12.45 -22.44
CA LYS A 277 -13.52 13.92 -22.33
C LYS A 277 -13.55 14.43 -20.89
N ASP A 278 -14.15 13.67 -19.96
CA ASP A 278 -14.29 14.02 -18.54
C ASP A 278 -13.29 13.24 -17.66
N ALA A 279 -12.21 12.72 -18.24
CA ALA A 279 -11.23 11.86 -17.57
C ALA A 279 -10.69 12.44 -16.25
N ALA A 280 -10.56 13.77 -16.11
CA ALA A 280 -10.06 14.41 -14.90
C ALA A 280 -11.02 14.30 -13.69
N THR A 281 -12.30 13.99 -13.88
CA THR A 281 -13.33 14.03 -12.82
C THR A 281 -14.00 12.69 -12.53
N VAL A 282 -13.99 11.77 -13.49
CA VAL A 282 -14.58 10.42 -13.37
C VAL A 282 -13.58 9.39 -12.84
N LYS A 283 -14.06 8.21 -12.42
CA LYS A 283 -13.21 7.09 -11.97
C LYS A 283 -13.21 5.97 -13.01
N SER A 284 -12.08 5.28 -13.16
CA SER A 284 -11.94 4.14 -14.08
C SER A 284 -12.96 3.03 -13.83
N GLY A 285 -13.34 2.80 -12.56
CA GLY A 285 -14.35 1.80 -12.17
C GLY A 285 -15.74 1.99 -12.78
N ASP A 286 -16.07 3.20 -13.24
CA ASP A 286 -17.34 3.50 -13.92
C ASP A 286 -17.41 2.93 -15.35
N PHE A 287 -16.27 2.49 -15.90
CA PHE A 287 -16.10 2.05 -17.29
C PHE A 287 -15.72 0.57 -17.42
N LYS A 288 -16.19 -0.26 -16.49
CA LYS A 288 -15.99 -1.72 -16.49
C LYS A 288 -16.31 -2.32 -17.87
N GLY A 289 -15.31 -2.94 -18.50
CA GLY A 289 -15.44 -3.57 -19.82
C GLY A 289 -15.49 -2.61 -21.01
N LYS A 290 -15.32 -1.30 -20.80
CA LYS A 290 -15.43 -0.26 -21.85
C LYS A 290 -14.10 0.41 -22.20
N ILE A 291 -12.99 -0.03 -21.62
CA ILE A 291 -11.65 0.51 -21.86
C ILE A 291 -10.90 -0.46 -22.77
N ALA A 292 -10.43 0.00 -23.93
CA ALA A 292 -9.74 -0.83 -24.91
C ALA A 292 -8.27 -1.06 -24.55
N VAL A 293 -7.58 -0.01 -24.12
CA VAL A 293 -6.17 -0.04 -23.69
C VAL A 293 -6.04 0.69 -22.36
N ASP A 294 -5.37 0.06 -21.41
CA ASP A 294 -4.97 0.63 -20.12
C ASP A 294 -3.44 0.54 -19.96
N TYR A 295 -2.83 1.47 -19.23
CA TYR A 295 -1.40 1.45 -18.93
C TYR A 295 -1.19 1.13 -17.45
N HIS A 296 -0.32 0.17 -17.16
CA HIS A 296 -0.08 -0.28 -15.79
C HIS A 296 1.41 -0.39 -15.52
N ILE A 297 1.83 -0.02 -14.31
CA ILE A 297 3.24 0.00 -13.87
C ILE A 297 3.69 -1.30 -13.19
N VAL A 298 2.75 -2.20 -12.88
CA VAL A 298 3.02 -3.52 -12.29
C VAL A 298 2.25 -4.61 -13.03
N LEU A 299 2.89 -5.26 -14.00
CA LEU A 299 2.34 -6.35 -14.80
C LEU A 299 2.71 -7.73 -14.20
N LYS A 300 2.29 -7.97 -12.95
CA LYS A 300 2.59 -9.21 -12.21
C LYS A 300 2.08 -10.48 -12.90
N PRO A 301 2.72 -11.64 -12.70
CA PRO A 301 2.17 -12.92 -13.16
C PRO A 301 0.73 -13.13 -12.68
N GLY A 302 -0.16 -13.55 -13.59
CA GLY A 302 -1.57 -13.80 -13.31
C GLY A 302 -2.46 -12.54 -13.23
N VAL A 303 -1.95 -11.36 -13.58
CA VAL A 303 -2.73 -10.10 -13.60
C VAL A 303 -3.93 -10.18 -14.53
N GLU A 304 -3.88 -10.99 -15.59
CA GLU A 304 -4.97 -11.21 -16.55
C GLU A 304 -6.25 -11.72 -15.87
N ALA A 305 -6.13 -12.66 -14.93
CA ALA A 305 -7.27 -13.19 -14.19
C ALA A 305 -7.92 -12.12 -13.31
N GLU A 306 -7.11 -11.30 -12.64
CA GLU A 306 -7.56 -10.19 -11.80
C GLU A 306 -8.27 -9.11 -12.63
N VAL A 307 -7.66 -8.74 -13.75
CA VAL A 307 -8.22 -7.77 -14.70
C VAL A 307 -9.51 -8.29 -15.30
N LYS A 308 -9.57 -9.57 -15.72
CA LYS A 308 -10.79 -10.20 -16.24
C LYS A 308 -11.93 -10.10 -15.25
N ALA A 309 -11.70 -10.47 -13.99
CA ALA A 309 -12.71 -10.37 -12.94
C ALA A 309 -13.17 -8.90 -12.73
N ARG A 310 -12.22 -7.96 -12.70
CA ARG A 310 -12.51 -6.52 -12.56
C ARG A 310 -13.29 -5.96 -13.76
N ASN A 311 -12.99 -6.43 -14.97
CA ASN A 311 -13.55 -5.95 -16.23
C ASN A 311 -14.82 -6.69 -16.69
N GLY A 312 -15.40 -7.56 -15.85
CA GLY A 312 -16.72 -8.14 -16.11
C GLY A 312 -16.65 -9.43 -16.91
N GLY A 313 -15.53 -10.13 -16.84
CA GLY A 313 -15.31 -11.40 -17.52
C GLY A 313 -14.63 -11.26 -18.88
N HIS A 314 -14.30 -10.04 -19.33
CA HIS A 314 -13.58 -9.85 -20.60
C HIS A 314 -12.09 -10.19 -20.45
N ASP A 315 -11.60 -11.03 -21.37
CA ASP A 315 -10.19 -11.40 -21.43
C ASP A 315 -9.31 -10.22 -21.90
N VAL A 316 -8.04 -10.23 -21.48
CA VAL A 316 -7.06 -9.20 -21.83
C VAL A 316 -5.76 -9.81 -22.33
N VAL A 317 -4.99 -9.01 -23.06
CA VAL A 317 -3.62 -9.30 -23.49
C VAL A 317 -2.70 -8.29 -22.81
N ILE A 318 -1.59 -8.78 -22.26
CA ILE A 318 -0.57 -7.95 -21.62
C ILE A 318 0.57 -7.70 -22.61
N ILE A 319 0.98 -6.43 -22.76
CA ILE A 319 2.06 -6.00 -23.64
C ILE A 319 3.10 -5.26 -22.80
N PRO A 320 4.13 -5.95 -22.31
CA PRO A 320 5.18 -5.32 -21.51
C PRO A 320 6.08 -4.42 -22.37
N LEU A 321 6.44 -3.26 -21.82
CA LEU A 321 7.36 -2.28 -22.43
C LEU A 321 8.71 -2.20 -21.72
N SER A 322 8.88 -2.90 -20.59
CA SER A 322 10.13 -2.93 -19.83
C SER A 322 10.55 -4.36 -19.47
N ASN A 323 11.77 -4.51 -18.98
CA ASN A 323 12.17 -5.68 -18.19
C ASN A 323 11.67 -5.54 -16.74
N TRP A 324 11.87 -6.58 -15.93
CA TRP A 324 11.60 -6.53 -14.50
C TRP A 324 12.66 -5.70 -13.78
N PHE A 325 12.23 -4.73 -12.99
CA PHE A 325 13.11 -3.91 -12.15
C PHE A 325 12.50 -3.72 -10.75
N SER A 326 13.25 -3.23 -9.80
CA SER A 326 12.80 -2.95 -8.43
C SER A 326 13.46 -1.67 -7.94
N ASN A 327 12.69 -0.77 -7.32
CA ASN A 327 13.23 0.43 -6.66
C ASN A 327 13.79 0.11 -5.26
N GLY A 328 14.21 -1.14 -5.03
CA GLY A 328 14.45 -1.70 -3.71
C GLY A 328 13.15 -2.17 -3.05
N TYR A 329 13.25 -2.85 -1.90
CA TYR A 329 12.05 -3.11 -1.10
C TYR A 329 11.51 -1.79 -0.56
N SER A 330 10.50 -1.28 -1.24
CA SER A 330 9.66 -0.24 -0.69
C SER A 330 8.85 -0.91 0.42
N ALA A 331 8.99 -0.47 1.66
CA ALA A 331 8.16 -0.85 2.79
C ALA A 331 6.70 -0.38 2.57
N THR A 332 6.08 -0.71 1.44
CA THR A 332 4.79 -0.18 0.99
C THR A 332 3.62 -0.89 1.63
N THR A 333 3.79 -2.13 2.08
CA THR A 333 2.73 -2.91 2.71
C THR A 333 3.34 -3.76 3.84
N ASN A 334 3.16 -3.33 5.08
CA ASN A 334 3.75 -3.99 6.25
C ASN A 334 2.80 -3.97 7.43
N GLN A 335 3.09 -4.78 8.43
CA GLN A 335 2.50 -4.71 9.76
C GLN A 335 3.51 -4.18 10.76
N SER A 336 3.13 -3.20 11.56
CA SER A 336 3.95 -2.70 12.67
C SER A 336 3.29 -3.02 14.01
N ILE A 337 4.07 -3.03 15.09
CA ILE A 337 3.54 -3.12 16.45
C ILE A 337 3.54 -1.73 17.07
N SER A 338 2.39 -1.32 17.60
CA SER A 338 2.23 -0.03 18.29
C SER A 338 3.18 0.10 19.47
N ARG A 339 3.70 1.29 19.71
CA ARG A 339 4.45 1.60 20.95
C ARG A 339 3.60 1.41 22.21
N THR A 340 2.28 1.55 22.09
CA THR A 340 1.32 1.42 23.21
C THR A 340 0.78 0.00 23.39
N SER A 341 1.25 -0.98 22.59
CA SER A 341 0.79 -2.37 22.67
C SER A 341 0.96 -2.92 24.09
N PRO A 342 -0.13 -3.39 24.72
CA PRO A 342 -0.02 -4.09 26.00
C PRO A 342 0.55 -5.51 25.87
N ASN A 343 0.54 -6.11 24.66
CA ASN A 343 0.93 -7.50 24.43
C ASN A 343 1.85 -7.68 23.20
N PRO A 344 3.03 -7.04 23.16
CA PRO A 344 3.90 -7.04 21.97
C PRO A 344 4.48 -8.42 21.63
N ASP A 345 4.70 -9.27 22.64
CA ASP A 345 5.07 -10.68 22.47
C ASP A 345 4.00 -11.43 21.67
N ARG A 346 2.74 -11.27 22.07
CA ARG A 346 1.61 -11.96 21.46
C ARG A 346 1.29 -11.42 20.07
N ALA A 347 1.43 -10.11 19.88
CA ALA A 347 1.30 -9.47 18.59
C ALA A 347 2.34 -10.03 17.59
N MET A 348 3.59 -10.19 18.01
CA MET A 348 4.62 -10.80 17.16
C MET A 348 4.33 -12.27 16.84
N MET A 349 3.86 -13.07 17.82
CA MET A 349 3.45 -14.44 17.56
C MET A 349 2.30 -14.52 16.54
N LEU A 350 1.30 -13.63 16.64
CA LEU A 350 0.21 -13.57 15.65
C LEU A 350 0.74 -13.20 14.25
N LEU A 351 1.66 -12.23 14.16
CA LEU A 351 2.28 -11.86 12.88
C LEU A 351 3.11 -12.99 12.28
N ASN A 352 3.80 -13.80 13.09
CA ASN A 352 4.43 -15.03 12.63
C ASN A 352 3.38 -15.98 12.03
N LEU A 353 2.32 -16.29 12.79
CA LEU A 353 1.26 -17.21 12.34
C LEU A 353 0.62 -16.75 11.03
N VAL A 354 0.26 -15.48 10.88
CA VAL A 354 -0.34 -14.96 9.64
C VAL A 354 0.58 -15.17 8.43
N ASN A 355 1.89 -15.17 8.63
CA ASN A 355 2.87 -15.32 7.56
C ASN A 355 3.36 -16.75 7.34
N THR A 356 3.07 -17.70 8.24
CA THR A 356 3.55 -19.10 8.11
C THR A 356 2.44 -20.14 8.14
N ASP A 357 1.24 -19.79 8.63
CA ASP A 357 0.07 -20.65 8.67
C ASP A 357 -0.88 -20.32 7.50
N LYS A 358 -0.92 -21.23 6.51
CA LYS A 358 -1.76 -21.06 5.32
C LYS A 358 -3.26 -21.05 5.63
N GLU A 359 -3.72 -21.78 6.64
CA GLU A 359 -5.15 -21.82 6.98
C GLU A 359 -5.58 -20.46 7.55
N LEU A 360 -4.82 -19.94 8.51
CA LEU A 360 -5.08 -18.62 9.10
C LEU A 360 -5.00 -17.51 8.04
N TYR A 361 -3.99 -17.55 7.17
CA TYR A 361 -3.85 -16.58 6.09
C TYR A 361 -5.05 -16.59 5.13
N ASN A 362 -5.49 -17.79 4.71
CA ASN A 362 -6.61 -17.90 3.79
C ASN A 362 -7.97 -17.61 4.44
N LEU A 363 -8.15 -17.83 5.74
CA LEU A 363 -9.33 -17.33 6.46
C LEU A 363 -9.41 -15.80 6.41
N LEU A 364 -8.28 -15.11 6.66
CA LEU A 364 -8.21 -13.64 6.57
C LEU A 364 -8.55 -13.14 5.16
N CYS A 365 -8.02 -13.78 4.12
CA CYS A 365 -8.16 -13.30 2.74
C CYS A 365 -9.49 -13.73 2.07
N ASN A 366 -9.90 -14.97 2.28
CA ASN A 366 -10.97 -15.62 1.50
C ASN A 366 -12.20 -15.98 2.34
N GLY A 367 -12.10 -16.00 3.68
CA GLY A 367 -13.21 -16.37 4.55
C GLY A 367 -13.36 -17.89 4.68
N LEU A 368 -14.60 -18.40 4.80
CA LEU A 368 -14.87 -19.79 5.11
C LEU A 368 -15.23 -20.58 3.84
N GLU A 369 -14.67 -21.77 3.67
CA GLU A 369 -15.05 -22.71 2.61
C GLU A 369 -16.53 -23.12 2.73
N GLY A 370 -17.25 -23.18 1.61
CA GLY A 370 -18.69 -23.48 1.54
C GLY A 370 -19.60 -22.34 1.97
N VAL A 371 -19.06 -21.22 2.46
CA VAL A 371 -19.82 -20.01 2.85
C VAL A 371 -19.42 -18.80 2.03
N HIS A 372 -18.11 -18.62 1.78
CA HIS A 372 -17.56 -17.47 1.06
C HIS A 372 -16.87 -17.87 -0.25
N TYR A 373 -16.27 -19.06 -0.29
CA TYR A 373 -15.63 -19.62 -1.48
C TYR A 373 -15.81 -21.14 -1.51
N GLU A 374 -15.56 -21.74 -2.66
CA GLU A 374 -15.44 -23.19 -2.84
C GLU A 374 -14.04 -23.55 -3.36
N LYS A 375 -13.50 -24.67 -2.88
CA LYS A 375 -12.28 -25.25 -3.47
C LYS A 375 -12.61 -25.90 -4.81
N GLN A 376 -11.72 -25.66 -5.76
CA GLN A 376 -11.69 -26.33 -7.05
C GLN A 376 -10.61 -27.42 -7.02
N SER A 377 -10.23 -27.95 -8.18
CA SER A 377 -9.09 -28.86 -8.30
C SER A 377 -7.79 -28.22 -7.80
N GLY A 378 -7.01 -28.92 -6.97
CA GLY A 378 -5.73 -28.43 -6.47
C GLY A 378 -5.88 -27.30 -5.45
N GLU A 379 -5.05 -26.27 -5.56
CA GLU A 379 -5.05 -25.09 -4.67
C GLU A 379 -5.98 -23.97 -5.16
N TYR A 380 -6.77 -24.21 -6.22
CA TYR A 380 -7.66 -23.21 -6.80
C TYR A 380 -8.94 -23.02 -5.99
N ILE A 381 -9.40 -21.78 -5.90
CA ILE A 381 -10.68 -21.40 -5.29
C ILE A 381 -11.49 -20.48 -6.20
N SER A 382 -12.80 -20.53 -6.04
CA SER A 382 -13.74 -19.58 -6.64
C SER A 382 -14.63 -18.97 -5.56
N ALA A 383 -14.79 -17.65 -5.58
CA ALA A 383 -15.70 -16.97 -4.67
C ALA A 383 -17.15 -17.31 -5.02
N LEU A 384 -17.97 -17.59 -4.01
CA LEU A 384 -19.40 -17.85 -4.23
C LEU A 384 -20.12 -16.58 -4.73
N PRO A 385 -21.13 -16.69 -5.61
CA PRO A 385 -21.81 -15.53 -6.19
C PRO A 385 -22.43 -14.57 -5.18
N ASP A 386 -22.93 -15.09 -4.05
CA ASP A 386 -23.58 -14.37 -2.95
C ASP A 386 -22.65 -14.20 -1.74
N SER A 387 -21.34 -14.40 -1.92
CA SER A 387 -20.36 -14.28 -0.84
C SER A 387 -20.43 -12.90 -0.18
N ARG A 388 -20.59 -12.93 1.14
CA ARG A 388 -20.63 -11.75 2.03
C ARG A 388 -19.27 -11.43 2.66
N TYR A 389 -18.22 -12.09 2.20
CA TYR A 389 -16.84 -11.81 2.56
C TYR A 389 -15.94 -12.03 1.34
N LYS A 390 -15.53 -10.92 0.74
CA LYS A 390 -14.68 -10.88 -0.45
C LYS A 390 -13.82 -9.61 -0.43
N PRO A 391 -12.89 -9.46 0.54
CA PRO A 391 -12.09 -8.24 0.66
C PRO A 391 -11.24 -7.97 -0.58
N ASN A 392 -10.78 -9.02 -1.29
CA ASN A 392 -9.88 -8.94 -2.46
C ASN A 392 -8.65 -8.06 -2.21
N MET A 393 -8.07 -8.15 -1.01
CA MET A 393 -6.98 -7.29 -0.54
C MET A 393 -5.94 -8.10 0.21
N ASP A 394 -5.59 -9.26 -0.33
CA ASP A 394 -4.68 -10.25 0.27
C ASP A 394 -3.32 -9.60 0.63
N TRP A 395 -2.88 -8.63 -0.18
CA TRP A 395 -1.69 -7.80 0.03
C TRP A 395 -1.67 -7.01 1.35
N VAL A 396 -2.80 -6.88 2.06
CA VAL A 396 -2.90 -6.19 3.35
C VAL A 396 -2.40 -7.05 4.50
N PHE A 397 -2.53 -8.37 4.46
CA PHE A 397 -2.45 -9.17 5.69
C PHE A 397 -1.07 -9.78 5.98
N GLY A 398 -0.37 -10.29 4.97
CA GLY A 398 0.90 -10.99 5.14
C GLY A 398 1.47 -11.51 3.81
N SER A 399 2.25 -12.59 3.88
CA SER A 399 2.86 -13.24 2.72
C SER A 399 1.82 -13.82 1.75
N VAL A 400 1.69 -13.24 0.56
CA VAL A 400 0.76 -13.73 -0.48
C VAL A 400 1.14 -15.11 -1.00
N PHE A 401 2.36 -15.58 -0.73
CA PHE A 401 2.81 -16.93 -1.05
C PHE A 401 2.06 -18.03 -0.27
N ASN A 402 1.29 -17.65 0.75
CA ASN A 402 0.38 -18.56 1.46
C ASN A 402 -1.03 -18.62 0.85
N SER A 403 -1.34 -17.74 -0.11
CA SER A 403 -2.67 -17.66 -0.71
C SER A 403 -2.99 -18.88 -1.56
N TYR A 404 -4.25 -19.32 -1.49
CA TYR A 404 -4.86 -20.12 -2.54
C TYR A 404 -4.79 -19.41 -3.90
N LEU A 405 -4.86 -20.21 -4.96
CA LEU A 405 -4.89 -19.73 -6.35
C LEU A 405 -6.32 -19.34 -6.73
N LYS A 406 -6.45 -18.30 -7.54
CA LYS A 406 -7.73 -17.87 -8.11
C LYS A 406 -7.87 -18.45 -9.51
N GLU A 407 -9.10 -18.74 -9.92
CA GLU A 407 -9.41 -19.21 -11.27
C GLU A 407 -8.72 -18.33 -12.34
N GLY A 408 -8.02 -18.96 -13.29
CA GLY A 408 -7.28 -18.29 -14.35
C GLY A 408 -5.84 -17.88 -14.00
N GLN A 409 -5.41 -18.00 -12.73
CA GLN A 409 -3.99 -17.80 -12.38
C GLN A 409 -3.15 -19.01 -12.79
N PRO A 410 -1.88 -18.83 -13.20
CA PRO A 410 -0.94 -19.94 -13.40
C PRO A 410 -0.68 -20.71 -12.10
N GLU A 411 -0.52 -22.03 -12.17
CA GLU A 411 -0.21 -22.88 -10.99
C GLU A 411 1.08 -22.46 -10.28
N ASN A 412 2.06 -22.00 -11.06
CA ASN A 412 3.38 -21.59 -10.61
C ASN A 412 3.49 -20.08 -10.31
N VAL A 413 2.38 -19.34 -10.20
CA VAL A 413 2.37 -17.87 -10.04
C VAL A 413 3.23 -17.39 -8.87
N TRP A 414 3.25 -18.12 -7.74
CA TRP A 414 4.06 -17.78 -6.58
C TRP A 414 5.55 -18.06 -6.79
N GLU A 415 5.89 -19.14 -7.48
CA GLU A 415 7.28 -19.46 -7.85
C GLU A 415 7.84 -18.42 -8.82
N GLU A 416 7.05 -18.02 -9.81
CA GLU A 416 7.41 -16.95 -10.75
C GLU A 416 7.58 -15.62 -10.02
N THR A 417 6.67 -15.29 -9.10
CA THR A 417 6.76 -14.06 -8.30
C THR A 417 8.03 -14.03 -7.45
N LYS A 418 8.38 -15.13 -6.77
CA LYS A 418 9.63 -15.25 -6.00
C LYS A 418 10.86 -15.07 -6.91
N LYS A 419 10.88 -15.77 -8.05
CA LYS A 419 11.96 -15.64 -9.04
C LYS A 419 12.12 -14.20 -9.54
N ILE A 420 11.01 -13.51 -9.83
CA ILE A 420 11.04 -12.10 -10.24
C ILE A 420 11.63 -11.24 -9.12
N ASN A 421 11.20 -11.42 -7.87
CA ASN A 421 11.73 -10.67 -6.73
C ASN A 421 13.24 -10.86 -6.54
N GLU A 422 13.76 -12.04 -6.86
CA GLU A 422 15.19 -12.37 -6.76
C GLU A 422 16.02 -11.85 -7.94
N THR A 423 15.42 -11.72 -9.12
CA THR A 423 16.15 -11.48 -10.39
C THR A 423 15.88 -10.13 -11.04
N ALA A 424 14.89 -9.36 -10.55
CA ALA A 424 14.61 -8.03 -11.04
C ALA A 424 15.84 -7.12 -10.89
N GLU A 425 16.06 -6.27 -11.90
CA GLU A 425 17.14 -5.28 -11.86
C GLU A 425 16.90 -4.29 -10.71
N ILE A 426 17.89 -4.09 -9.85
CA ILE A 426 17.73 -3.26 -8.65
C ILE A 426 18.18 -1.83 -8.95
N ASN A 427 17.32 -0.86 -8.64
CA ASN A 427 17.66 0.55 -8.67
C ASN A 427 18.86 0.82 -7.75
N PRO A 428 19.98 1.33 -8.27
CA PRO A 428 21.21 1.51 -7.50
C PRO A 428 21.05 2.50 -6.33
N VAL A 429 20.05 3.38 -6.39
CA VAL A 429 19.76 4.37 -5.34
C VAL A 429 18.44 4.09 -4.62
N GLY A 430 17.88 2.88 -4.77
CA GLY A 430 16.61 2.48 -4.16
C GLY A 430 16.57 2.54 -2.62
N ALA A 431 17.73 2.47 -1.98
CA ALA A 431 17.87 2.58 -0.53
C ALA A 431 17.88 4.02 0.00
N PHE A 432 17.81 5.04 -0.87
CA PHE A 432 17.76 6.43 -0.44
C PHE A 432 16.47 6.71 0.36
N LYS A 433 16.61 7.36 1.52
CA LYS A 433 15.51 7.77 2.40
C LYS A 433 15.65 9.26 2.69
N PHE A 434 14.75 10.06 2.13
CA PHE A 434 14.77 11.50 2.29
C PHE A 434 14.20 11.94 3.65
N ASN A 435 14.92 12.78 4.37
CA ASN A 435 14.40 13.48 5.54
C ASN A 435 13.70 14.76 5.11
N SER A 436 12.38 14.76 5.16
CA SER A 436 11.54 15.89 4.74
C SER A 436 11.39 17.00 5.79
N GLU A 437 11.78 16.79 7.05
CA GLU A 437 11.58 17.76 8.14
C GLU A 437 12.13 19.17 7.82
N PRO A 438 13.32 19.34 7.21
CA PRO A 438 13.86 20.68 6.94
C PRO A 438 13.07 21.50 5.89
N VAL A 439 12.24 20.83 5.09
CA VAL A 439 11.51 21.41 3.95
C VAL A 439 10.03 21.03 3.93
N SER A 440 9.46 20.71 5.09
CA SER A 440 8.06 20.25 5.19
C SER A 440 7.06 21.30 4.69
N THR A 441 7.35 22.58 4.89
CA THR A 441 6.51 23.69 4.42
C THR A 441 6.55 23.81 2.90
N GLU A 442 7.73 23.72 2.29
CA GLU A 442 7.89 23.77 0.84
C GLU A 442 7.19 22.57 0.18
N ILE A 443 7.35 21.37 0.73
CA ILE A 443 6.63 20.17 0.24
C ILE A 443 5.12 20.37 0.28
N ALA A 444 4.58 20.93 1.38
CA ALA A 444 3.14 21.20 1.48
C ALA A 444 2.66 22.20 0.42
N ASN A 445 3.43 23.26 0.17
CA ASN A 445 3.10 24.26 -0.85
C ASN A 445 3.19 23.68 -2.26
N LEU A 446 4.25 22.92 -2.57
CA LEU A 446 4.45 22.26 -3.86
C LEU A 446 3.33 21.25 -4.14
N ASN A 447 2.93 20.46 -3.14
CA ASN A 447 1.81 19.53 -3.25
C ASN A 447 0.47 20.26 -3.49
N ALA A 448 0.26 21.41 -2.86
CA ALA A 448 -0.94 22.21 -3.09
C ALA A 448 -0.98 22.73 -4.54
N VAL A 449 0.14 23.27 -5.03
CA VAL A 449 0.25 23.73 -6.42
C VAL A 449 0.04 22.56 -7.38
N TRP A 450 0.75 21.45 -7.23
CA TRP A 450 0.54 20.26 -8.06
C TRP A 450 -0.90 19.75 -8.01
N GLY A 451 -1.54 19.78 -6.84
CA GLY A 451 -2.93 19.37 -6.65
C GLY A 451 -3.93 20.13 -7.53
N GLU A 452 -3.65 21.39 -7.87
CA GLU A 452 -4.48 22.21 -8.78
C GLU A 452 -4.41 21.73 -10.24
N TYR A 453 -3.26 21.22 -10.68
CA TYR A 453 -2.97 20.97 -12.10
C TYR A 453 -2.87 19.49 -12.47
N LYS A 454 -2.49 18.62 -11.52
CA LYS A 454 -2.11 17.23 -11.77
C LYS A 454 -3.16 16.47 -12.58
N ARG A 455 -4.44 16.53 -12.17
CA ARG A 455 -5.50 15.82 -12.88
C ARG A 455 -5.63 16.25 -14.33
N GLY A 456 -5.49 17.54 -14.59
CA GLY A 456 -5.63 18.09 -15.92
C GLY A 456 -4.45 17.75 -16.84
N LEU A 457 -3.22 17.81 -16.31
CA LEU A 457 -2.02 17.45 -17.06
C LEU A 457 -1.96 15.94 -17.33
N VAL A 458 -2.25 15.12 -16.32
CA VAL A 458 -2.22 13.66 -16.41
C VAL A 458 -3.18 13.13 -17.46
N THR A 459 -4.38 13.71 -17.54
CA THR A 459 -5.43 13.28 -18.48
C THR A 459 -5.41 14.05 -19.81
N GLY A 460 -4.52 15.03 -19.95
CA GLY A 460 -4.45 15.90 -21.12
C GLY A 460 -5.60 16.92 -21.27
N THR A 461 -6.53 17.01 -20.31
CA THR A 461 -7.61 18.01 -20.34
C THR A 461 -7.07 19.44 -20.20
N LEU A 462 -5.86 19.58 -19.65
CA LEU A 462 -5.07 20.80 -19.76
C LEU A 462 -4.01 20.62 -20.85
N ASP A 463 -3.85 21.65 -21.68
CA ASP A 463 -2.77 21.68 -22.65
C ASP A 463 -1.42 21.79 -21.93
N PHE A 464 -0.51 20.86 -22.21
CA PHE A 464 0.77 20.81 -21.50
C PHE A 464 1.66 22.03 -21.79
N ASP A 465 1.81 22.41 -23.06
CA ASP A 465 2.75 23.47 -23.45
C ASP A 465 2.25 24.87 -23.02
N GLU A 466 0.93 25.07 -22.92
CA GLU A 466 0.33 26.28 -22.34
C GLU A 466 0.39 26.29 -20.80
N THR A 467 0.20 25.14 -20.16
CA THR A 467 0.05 25.05 -18.70
C THR A 467 1.38 24.97 -17.97
N TRP A 468 2.36 24.24 -18.52
CA TRP A 468 3.63 23.96 -17.84
C TRP A 468 4.42 25.23 -17.45
N PRO A 469 4.56 26.27 -18.31
CA PRO A 469 5.27 27.49 -17.91
C PRO A 469 4.62 28.20 -16.71
N VAL A 470 3.29 28.20 -16.64
CA VAL A 470 2.53 28.80 -15.53
C VAL A 470 2.67 27.98 -14.26
N LEU A 471 2.50 26.66 -14.37
CA LEU A 471 2.68 25.73 -13.26
C LEU A 471 4.11 25.83 -12.68
N TYR A 472 5.13 25.75 -13.55
CA TYR A 472 6.52 25.81 -13.11
C TYR A 472 6.83 27.14 -12.43
N GLY A 473 6.31 28.27 -12.93
CA GLY A 473 6.40 29.56 -12.25
C GLY A 473 5.82 29.53 -10.83
N LYS A 474 4.62 28.95 -10.65
CA LYS A 474 4.00 28.76 -9.32
C LYS A 474 4.82 27.84 -8.41
N LEU A 475 5.41 26.76 -8.94
CA LEU A 475 6.26 25.86 -8.16
C LEU A 475 7.50 26.60 -7.63
N LYS A 476 8.12 27.45 -8.45
CA LYS A 476 9.23 28.32 -8.04
C LYS A 476 8.84 29.24 -6.88
N GLU A 477 7.69 29.90 -6.97
CA GLU A 477 7.15 30.73 -5.87
C GLU A 477 6.82 29.93 -4.61
N ALA A 478 6.40 28.67 -4.77
CA ALA A 478 6.06 27.75 -3.68
C ALA A 478 7.28 27.16 -2.94
N GLY A 479 8.50 27.39 -3.43
CA GLY A 479 9.74 26.95 -2.78
C GLY A 479 10.44 25.77 -3.44
N GLU A 480 10.19 25.51 -4.72
CA GLU A 480 10.83 24.46 -5.54
C GLU A 480 12.36 24.42 -5.36
N ASP A 481 13.03 25.58 -5.41
CA ASP A 481 14.50 25.64 -5.32
C ASP A 481 15.03 25.12 -3.99
N LYS A 482 14.40 25.55 -2.89
CA LYS A 482 14.81 25.14 -1.55
C LYS A 482 14.58 23.64 -1.33
N TYR A 483 13.49 23.10 -1.85
CA TYR A 483 13.22 21.67 -1.82
C TYR A 483 14.27 20.89 -2.63
N VAL A 484 14.53 21.29 -3.88
CA VAL A 484 15.52 20.66 -4.75
C VAL A 484 16.93 20.71 -4.15
N GLU A 485 17.33 21.83 -3.53
CA GLU A 485 18.63 21.96 -2.87
C GLU A 485 18.79 21.01 -1.68
N GLU A 486 17.76 20.87 -0.84
CA GLU A 486 17.83 19.95 0.30
C GLU A 486 17.84 18.48 -0.16
N VAL A 487 17.04 18.13 -1.19
CA VAL A 487 17.09 16.79 -1.81
C VAL A 487 18.49 16.50 -2.34
N LYS A 488 19.08 17.43 -3.11
CA LYS A 488 20.45 17.27 -3.64
C LYS A 488 21.47 17.05 -2.53
N LYS A 489 21.44 17.89 -1.49
CA LYS A 489 22.36 17.80 -0.36
C LYS A 489 22.28 16.43 0.34
N GLN A 490 21.08 15.95 0.64
CA GLN A 490 20.91 14.65 1.30
C GLN A 490 21.26 13.48 0.38
N PHE A 491 20.90 13.58 -0.90
CA PHE A 491 21.20 12.55 -1.89
C PHE A 491 22.71 12.41 -2.12
N GLU A 492 23.44 13.53 -2.24
CA GLU A 492 24.91 13.49 -2.36
C GLU A 492 25.58 12.91 -1.11
N GLN A 493 25.06 13.19 0.08
CA GLN A 493 25.55 12.57 1.32
C GLN A 493 25.31 11.05 1.29
N PHE A 494 24.10 10.62 0.91
CA PHE A 494 23.77 9.20 0.75
C PHE A 494 24.72 8.49 -0.23
N LEU A 495 25.00 9.09 -1.39
CA LEU A 495 25.92 8.50 -2.37
C LEU A 495 27.33 8.31 -1.79
N LYS A 496 27.82 9.26 -0.98
CA LYS A 496 29.11 9.15 -0.28
C LYS A 496 29.09 8.05 0.77
N ASP A 497 28.07 8.03 1.62
CA ASP A 497 27.94 7.05 2.70
C ASP A 497 27.83 5.62 2.18
N LYS A 498 27.23 5.42 1.00
CA LYS A 498 27.13 4.14 0.30
C LYS A 498 28.35 3.82 -0.59
N GLY A 499 29.32 4.73 -0.72
CA GLY A 499 30.47 4.56 -1.61
C GLY A 499 30.11 4.52 -3.10
N LEU A 500 28.93 5.03 -3.46
CA LEU A 500 28.45 5.14 -4.84
C LEU A 500 29.10 6.33 -5.58
N LYS A 501 29.54 7.35 -4.82
CA LYS A 501 30.31 8.50 -5.33
C LYS A 501 31.59 8.63 -4.52
N LYS A 502 32.74 8.58 -5.19
CA LYS A 502 34.08 8.67 -4.58
C LYS A 502 34.42 10.07 -4.11
#